data_AF-A0A812NNR8-F1
#
_entry.id   AF-A0A812NNR8-F1
#
_cell.length_a   1.000
_cell.length_b   1.000
_cell.length_c   1.000
_cell.angle_alpha   90.00
_cell.angle_beta   90.00
_cell.angle_gamma   90.00
#
_symmetry.space_group_name_H-M   'P 1'
#
loop_
_entity.id
_entity.type
_entity.pdbx_description
1 polymer ?
#
loop_
_entity_poly.entity_id
_entity_poly.type
_entity_poly.pdbx_seq_one_letter_code
_entity_poly.pdbx_strand_id
1 'polypeptide(L)'
;MDELSALQDDIATFSTEEARAIIEKELGKSVDEVFSDFSAEPVAAASLAQVYKAKLKDSGVEVAVKVQRPGALPTISRDLYVMRKAAAVTTDLASRFTSQLTDWKALVEVFGEGLYTELDFRNEALNQQKMKKLIEGEPRCSRVVVPEVFMEYTSRRVLVSQWVDGIKLTNLSAEQIRDGIADAQECFLHQLLTWGFFHGDPHPGNLLLINSGPDKGKLARTLEPWFEGLGFRV
;
A
#
# COMPACT_ATOMS: atom_id res chain seq x y z
N MET A 1 12.12 1.25 18.27
CA MET A 1 11.53 0.21 17.39
C MET A 1 10.11 -0.11 17.83
N ASP A 2 9.87 -0.19 19.15
CA ASP A 2 8.53 -0.42 19.70
C ASP A 2 7.54 0.76 19.48
N GLU A 3 8.00 2.01 19.46
CA GLU A 3 7.08 3.16 19.25
C GLU A 3 6.55 3.29 17.82
N LEU A 4 7.28 2.79 16.81
CA LEU A 4 6.84 2.79 15.40
C LEU A 4 5.86 1.64 15.11
N SER A 5 6.04 0.47 15.74
CA SER A 5 5.07 -0.63 15.67
C SER A 5 3.75 -0.27 16.35
N ALA A 6 3.78 0.45 17.47
CA ALA A 6 2.57 0.92 18.15
C ALA A 6 1.72 1.88 17.29
N LEU A 7 2.32 2.58 16.32
CA LEU A 7 1.61 3.44 15.38
C LEU A 7 0.86 2.65 14.28
N GLN A 8 1.26 1.40 14.03
CA GLN A 8 0.67 0.54 13.00
C GLN A 8 -0.54 -0.26 13.51
N ASP A 9 -0.55 -0.64 14.80
CA ASP A 9 -1.52 -1.62 15.33
C ASP A 9 -2.79 -1.01 15.96
N ASP A 10 -2.84 0.30 16.24
CA ASP A 10 -3.99 0.93 16.94
C ASP A 10 -4.57 2.14 16.17
N ILE A 11 -4.69 2.00 14.85
CA ILE A 11 -5.27 3.05 14.01
C ILE A 11 -6.80 2.95 14.04
N ALA A 12 -7.44 3.92 14.69
CA ALA A 12 -8.90 4.03 14.79
C ALA A 12 -9.60 3.83 13.44
N THR A 13 -10.69 3.06 13.43
CA THR A 13 -11.50 2.85 12.24
C THR A 13 -12.56 3.94 12.09
N PHE A 14 -12.92 4.27 10.85
CA PHE A 14 -14.13 5.02 10.50
C PHE A 14 -15.26 4.04 10.19
N SER A 15 -16.49 4.54 10.23
CA SER A 15 -17.69 3.70 10.14
C SER A 15 -17.81 2.99 8.79
N THR A 16 -18.35 1.76 8.80
CA THR A 16 -18.60 1.03 7.56
C THR A 16 -19.63 1.74 6.69
N GLU A 17 -20.57 2.49 7.29
CA GLU A 17 -21.53 3.33 6.57
C GLU A 17 -20.82 4.41 5.74
N GLU A 18 -19.82 5.10 6.30
CA GLU A 18 -19.00 6.06 5.57
C GLU A 18 -18.19 5.38 4.47
N ALA A 19 -17.64 4.18 4.73
CA ALA A 19 -16.90 3.42 3.71
C ALA A 19 -17.79 3.06 2.53
N ARG A 20 -18.99 2.54 2.80
CA ARG A 20 -20.00 2.24 1.78
C ARG A 20 -20.37 3.49 1.00
N ALA A 21 -20.65 4.62 1.66
CA ALA A 21 -20.98 5.87 0.98
C ALA A 21 -19.84 6.38 0.06
N ILE A 22 -18.57 6.18 0.45
CA ILE A 22 -17.42 6.51 -0.41
C ILE A 22 -17.39 5.59 -1.63
N ILE A 23 -17.58 4.28 -1.44
CA ILE A 23 -17.62 3.29 -2.52
C ILE A 23 -18.71 3.65 -3.53
N GLU A 24 -19.93 3.91 -3.06
CA GLU A 24 -21.06 4.21 -3.93
C GLU A 24 -20.87 5.49 -4.71
N LYS A 25 -20.30 6.51 -4.07
CA LYS A 25 -19.98 7.77 -4.73
C LYS A 25 -18.91 7.62 -5.80
N GLU A 26 -17.88 6.82 -5.57
CA GLU A 26 -16.78 6.63 -6.52
C GLU A 26 -17.15 5.71 -7.68
N LEU A 27 -17.91 4.64 -7.41
CA LEU A 27 -18.28 3.64 -8.42
C LEU A 27 -19.60 3.96 -9.13
N GLY A 28 -20.41 4.88 -8.59
CA GLY A 28 -21.70 5.28 -9.16
C GLY A 28 -22.78 4.19 -9.09
N LYS A 29 -22.57 3.17 -8.26
CA LYS A 29 -23.46 2.02 -8.02
C LYS A 29 -23.50 1.73 -6.53
N SER A 30 -24.61 1.18 -6.04
CA SER A 30 -24.69 0.73 -4.65
C SER A 30 -23.69 -0.40 -4.37
N VAL A 31 -23.24 -0.54 -3.12
CA VAL A 31 -22.31 -1.62 -2.75
C VAL A 31 -22.91 -2.99 -3.05
N ASP A 32 -24.21 -3.16 -2.85
CA ASP A 32 -24.91 -4.44 -3.05
C ASP A 32 -25.20 -4.77 -4.54
N GLU A 33 -25.06 -3.79 -5.44
CA GLU A 33 -25.04 -4.01 -6.88
C GLU A 33 -23.69 -4.52 -7.37
N VAL A 34 -22.59 -4.08 -6.75
CA VAL A 34 -21.22 -4.44 -7.13
C VAL A 34 -20.76 -5.73 -6.45
N PHE A 35 -21.06 -5.88 -5.17
CA PHE A 35 -20.59 -6.99 -4.34
C PHE A 35 -21.77 -7.84 -3.87
N SER A 36 -21.65 -9.17 -4.00
CA SER A 36 -22.63 -10.13 -3.45
C SER A 36 -22.47 -10.36 -1.96
N ASP A 37 -21.27 -10.10 -1.44
CA ASP A 37 -20.92 -10.19 -0.02
C ASP A 37 -19.91 -9.08 0.27
N PHE A 38 -20.11 -8.35 1.37
CA PHE A 38 -19.24 -7.25 1.80
C PHE A 38 -19.18 -7.28 3.32
N SER A 39 -17.97 -7.37 3.88
CA SER A 39 -17.79 -7.55 5.32
C SER A 39 -18.38 -6.38 6.12
N ALA A 40 -19.08 -6.69 7.21
CA ALA A 40 -19.67 -5.68 8.10
C ALA A 40 -18.60 -4.82 8.79
N GLU A 41 -17.46 -5.43 9.10
CA GLU A 41 -16.30 -4.79 9.72
C GLU A 41 -15.09 -4.80 8.77
N PRO A 42 -14.18 -3.81 8.86
CA PRO A 42 -12.93 -3.85 8.12
C PRO A 42 -12.04 -5.00 8.60
N VAL A 43 -11.34 -5.64 7.67
CA VAL A 43 -10.36 -6.71 7.98
C VAL A 43 -8.99 -6.16 8.33
N ALA A 44 -8.69 -4.93 7.91
CA ALA A 44 -7.47 -4.22 8.24
C ALA A 44 -7.68 -2.71 8.18
N ALA A 45 -6.91 -1.98 8.97
CA ALA A 45 -6.82 -0.52 8.92
C ALA A 45 -5.37 -0.12 8.64
N ALA A 46 -5.20 0.90 7.80
CA ALA A 46 -3.93 1.51 7.47
C ALA A 46 -4.01 3.04 7.72
N SER A 47 -2.88 3.71 7.57
CA SER A 47 -2.75 5.16 7.80
C SER A 47 -3.73 6.00 6.96
N LEU A 48 -3.94 5.63 5.68
CA LEU A 48 -4.78 6.37 4.74
C LEU A 48 -6.06 5.64 4.33
N ALA A 49 -6.25 4.39 4.77
CA ALA A 49 -7.31 3.54 4.25
C ALA A 49 -7.81 2.48 5.25
N GLN A 50 -8.96 1.89 4.94
CA GLN A 50 -9.44 0.63 5.51
C GLN A 50 -9.61 -0.40 4.41
N VAL A 51 -9.40 -1.67 4.73
CA VAL A 51 -9.59 -2.78 3.81
C VAL A 51 -10.77 -3.63 4.28
N TYR A 52 -11.65 -3.97 3.35
CA TYR A 52 -12.80 -4.85 3.55
C TYR A 52 -12.62 -6.11 2.72
N LYS A 53 -13.14 -7.23 3.21
CA LYS A 53 -13.28 -8.44 2.39
C LYS A 53 -14.64 -8.39 1.71
N ALA A 54 -14.68 -8.66 0.41
CA ALA A 54 -15.90 -8.69 -0.36
C ALA A 54 -15.85 -9.77 -1.44
N LYS A 55 -16.98 -9.98 -2.11
CA LYS A 55 -17.11 -10.89 -3.25
C LYS A 55 -17.80 -10.17 -4.40
N LEU A 56 -17.15 -10.12 -5.56
CA LEU A 56 -17.72 -9.50 -6.75
C LEU A 56 -18.97 -10.25 -7.21
N LYS A 57 -20.04 -9.52 -7.52
CA LYS A 57 -21.35 -10.11 -7.83
C LYS A 57 -21.41 -10.77 -9.21
N ASP A 58 -20.65 -10.26 -10.16
CA ASP A 58 -20.63 -10.69 -11.56
C ASP A 58 -19.84 -11.98 -11.78
N SER A 59 -18.69 -12.10 -11.13
CA SER A 59 -17.70 -13.16 -11.31
C SER A 59 -17.66 -14.13 -10.14
N GLY A 60 -18.16 -13.71 -8.97
CA GLY A 60 -18.08 -14.48 -7.73
C GLY A 60 -16.67 -14.54 -7.14
N VAL A 61 -15.74 -13.70 -7.60
CA VAL A 61 -14.35 -13.68 -7.09
C VAL A 61 -14.28 -12.95 -5.75
N GLU A 62 -13.54 -13.51 -4.80
CA GLU A 62 -13.23 -12.83 -3.53
C GLU A 62 -12.18 -11.73 -3.75
N VAL A 63 -12.45 -10.56 -3.17
CA VAL A 63 -11.66 -9.35 -3.34
C VAL A 63 -11.40 -8.64 -2.02
N ALA A 64 -10.25 -7.95 -1.95
CA ALA A 64 -9.95 -6.94 -0.96
C ALA A 64 -10.36 -5.57 -1.52
N VAL A 65 -11.17 -4.83 -0.76
CA VAL A 65 -11.66 -3.49 -1.12
C VAL A 65 -11.02 -2.48 -0.18
N LYS A 66 -10.02 -1.74 -0.66
CA LYS A 66 -9.33 -0.69 0.08
C LYS A 66 -10.03 0.64 -0.16
N VAL A 67 -10.53 1.25 0.91
CA VAL A 67 -11.31 2.50 0.89
C VAL A 67 -10.53 3.59 1.63
N GLN A 68 -10.32 4.72 0.97
CA GLN A 68 -9.60 5.86 1.54
C GLN A 68 -10.36 6.47 2.71
N ARG A 69 -9.64 6.88 3.76
CA ARG A 69 -10.22 7.55 4.92
C ARG A 69 -10.93 8.86 4.52
N PRO A 70 -12.12 9.14 5.07
CA PRO A 70 -12.78 10.41 4.84
C PRO A 70 -11.89 11.55 5.36
N GLY A 71 -11.71 12.58 4.54
CA GLY A 71 -10.86 13.72 4.90
C GLY A 71 -9.35 13.45 4.87
N ALA A 72 -8.87 12.35 4.27
CA ALA A 72 -7.44 12.09 4.11
C ALA A 72 -6.70 13.24 3.40
N LEU A 73 -7.24 13.71 2.26
CA LEU A 73 -6.68 14.83 1.50
C LEU A 73 -6.55 16.13 2.33
N PRO A 74 -7.63 16.69 2.93
CA PRO A 74 -7.49 17.92 3.71
C PRO A 74 -6.59 17.76 4.94
N THR A 75 -6.53 16.57 5.54
CA THR A 75 -5.62 16.27 6.67
C THR A 75 -4.17 16.34 6.21
N ILE A 76 -3.80 15.60 5.17
CA ILE A 76 -2.46 15.62 4.58
C ILE A 76 -2.08 17.04 4.13
N SER A 77 -2.97 17.75 3.47
CA SER A 77 -2.71 19.13 3.00
C SER A 77 -2.41 20.08 4.16
N ARG A 78 -3.12 19.95 5.28
CA ARG A 78 -2.87 20.75 6.49
C ARG A 78 -1.53 20.39 7.13
N ASP A 79 -1.22 19.11 7.23
CA ASP A 79 0.00 18.64 7.88
C ASP A 79 1.24 19.05 7.07
N LEU A 80 1.18 18.94 5.74
CA LEU A 80 2.21 19.47 4.82
C LEU A 80 2.35 21.00 4.92
N TYR A 81 1.27 21.74 5.11
CA TYR A 81 1.35 23.18 5.34
C TYR A 81 2.14 23.51 6.62
N VAL A 82 1.84 22.82 7.72
CA VAL A 82 2.55 23.01 8.99
C VAL A 82 4.02 22.61 8.85
N MET A 83 4.32 21.48 8.22
CA MET A 83 5.69 21.03 7.97
C MET A 83 6.49 22.02 7.13
N ARG A 84 5.90 22.59 6.06
CA ARG A 84 6.56 23.63 5.25
C ARG A 84 6.89 24.88 6.07
N LYS A 85 5.98 25.29 6.96
CA LYS A 85 6.22 26.43 7.86
C LYS A 85 7.33 26.13 8.87
N ALA A 86 7.31 24.94 9.47
CA ALA A 86 8.35 24.50 10.39
C ALA A 86 9.71 24.45 9.68
N ALA A 87 9.79 23.81 8.51
CA ALA A 87 11.00 23.72 7.70
C ALA A 87 11.60 25.09 7.36
N ALA A 88 10.76 26.08 7.04
CA ALA A 88 11.24 27.44 6.79
C ALA A 88 11.88 28.06 8.05
N VAL A 89 11.24 27.92 9.21
CA VAL A 89 11.77 28.44 10.48
C VAL A 89 13.06 27.72 10.88
N THR A 90 13.15 26.39 10.75
CA THR A 90 14.36 25.64 11.07
C THR A 90 15.52 25.98 10.15
N THR A 91 15.28 26.12 8.83
CA THR A 91 16.33 26.56 7.89
C THR A 91 16.86 27.94 8.25
N ASP A 92 15.98 28.91 8.54
CA ASP A 92 16.36 30.28 8.90
C ASP A 92 17.10 30.37 10.27
N LEU A 93 16.76 29.47 11.20
CA LEU A 93 17.44 29.40 12.50
C LEU A 93 18.80 28.71 12.36
N ALA A 94 18.87 27.58 11.66
CA ALA A 94 20.10 26.81 11.47
C ALA A 94 21.17 27.62 10.74
N SER A 95 20.78 28.45 9.76
CA SER A 95 21.71 29.33 9.02
C SER A 95 22.39 30.38 9.89
N ARG A 96 21.92 30.61 11.12
CA ARG A 96 22.56 31.51 12.09
C ARG A 96 23.69 30.82 12.87
N PHE A 97 23.70 29.50 12.93
CA PHE A 97 24.60 28.72 13.78
C PHE A 97 25.53 27.78 13.00
N THR A 98 25.22 27.45 11.75
CA THR A 98 26.05 26.58 10.90
C THR A 98 25.91 26.90 9.41
N SER A 99 26.96 26.63 8.63
CA SER A 99 26.95 26.69 7.17
C SER A 99 26.54 25.37 6.51
N GLN A 100 26.38 24.28 7.28
CA GLN A 100 25.85 23.01 6.80
C GLN A 100 24.33 23.04 6.91
N LEU A 101 23.65 23.40 5.82
CA LEU A 101 22.20 23.50 5.77
C LEU A 101 21.61 22.25 5.12
N THR A 102 20.89 21.46 5.90
CA THR A 102 19.93 20.51 5.36
C THR A 102 18.79 21.30 4.70
N ASP A 103 18.49 21.00 3.45
CA ASP A 103 17.35 21.60 2.76
C ASP A 103 16.05 20.92 3.20
N TRP A 104 15.57 21.32 4.39
CA TRP A 104 14.31 20.85 4.96
C TRP A 104 13.11 21.15 4.05
N LYS A 105 13.17 22.21 3.24
CA LYS A 105 12.09 22.54 2.30
C LYS A 105 12.04 21.51 1.18
N ALA A 106 13.18 21.24 0.55
CA ALA A 106 13.27 20.21 -0.49
C ALA A 106 12.81 18.83 0.03
N LEU A 107 13.20 18.47 1.26
CA LEU A 107 12.75 17.21 1.87
C LEU A 107 11.23 17.15 2.06
N VAL A 108 10.62 18.24 2.54
CA VAL A 108 9.16 18.31 2.72
C VAL A 108 8.41 18.31 1.39
N GLU A 109 8.97 18.91 0.33
CA GLU A 109 8.36 18.84 -1.01
C GLU A 109 8.37 17.42 -1.57
N VAL A 110 9.51 16.73 -1.52
CA VAL A 110 9.61 15.32 -1.97
C VAL A 110 8.66 14.43 -1.16
N PHE A 111 8.60 14.62 0.15
CA PHE A 111 7.67 13.90 1.01
C PHE A 111 6.20 14.19 0.65
N GLY A 112 5.88 15.46 0.39
CA GLY A 112 4.54 15.88 -0.02
C GLY A 112 4.10 15.28 -1.36
N GLU A 113 4.99 15.27 -2.36
CA GLU A 113 4.74 14.61 -3.65
C GLU A 113 4.41 13.12 -3.48
N GLY A 114 5.16 12.43 -2.61
CA GLY A 114 4.87 11.04 -2.25
C GLY A 114 3.47 10.87 -1.68
N LEU A 115 3.11 11.62 -0.64
CA LEU A 115 1.79 11.54 0.00
C LEU A 115 0.64 11.84 -0.97
N TYR A 116 0.78 12.85 -1.84
CA TYR A 116 -0.26 13.15 -2.84
C TYR A 116 -0.38 12.06 -3.91
N THR A 117 0.71 11.38 -4.25
CA THR A 117 0.72 10.25 -5.17
C THR A 117 -0.03 9.06 -4.56
N GLU A 118 0.17 8.78 -3.28
CA GLU A 118 -0.53 7.72 -2.53
C GLU A 118 -2.02 7.97 -2.34
N LEU A 119 -2.45 9.24 -2.36
CA LEU A 119 -3.87 9.61 -2.27
C LEU A 119 -4.69 9.29 -3.52
N ASP A 120 -4.05 8.87 -4.61
CA ASP A 120 -4.72 8.40 -5.81
C ASP A 120 -4.46 6.91 -6.01
N PHE A 121 -5.41 6.09 -5.57
CA PHE A 121 -5.29 4.64 -5.62
C PHE A 121 -5.22 4.07 -7.04
N ARG A 122 -5.53 4.85 -8.08
CA ARG A 122 -5.29 4.43 -9.46
C ARG A 122 -3.80 4.26 -9.73
N ASN A 123 -2.95 5.09 -9.13
CA ASN A 123 -1.49 4.96 -9.26
C ASN A 123 -1.02 3.65 -8.61
N GLU A 124 -1.50 3.35 -7.41
CA GLU A 124 -1.19 2.09 -6.71
C GLU A 124 -1.64 0.87 -7.52
N ALA A 125 -2.86 0.91 -8.06
CA ALA A 125 -3.43 -0.12 -8.92
C ALA A 125 -2.62 -0.36 -10.20
N LEU A 126 -2.22 0.71 -10.90
CA LEU A 126 -1.39 0.62 -12.10
C LEU A 126 0.00 0.07 -11.79
N ASN A 127 0.61 0.49 -10.68
CA ASN A 127 1.89 -0.02 -10.22
C ASN A 127 1.81 -1.51 -9.87
N GLN A 128 0.73 -1.95 -9.23
CA GLN A 128 0.48 -3.35 -8.93
C GLN A 128 0.32 -4.19 -10.21
N GLN A 129 -0.45 -3.72 -11.20
CA GLN A 129 -0.58 -4.40 -12.50
C GLN A 129 0.76 -4.49 -13.25
N LYS A 130 1.56 -3.42 -13.22
CA LYS A 130 2.90 -3.41 -13.80
C LYS A 130 3.80 -4.44 -13.11
N MET A 131 3.81 -4.47 -11.78
CA MET A 131 4.62 -5.44 -11.04
C MET A 131 4.19 -6.87 -11.32
N LYS A 132 2.88 -7.15 -11.34
CA LYS A 132 2.36 -8.47 -11.63
C LYS A 132 2.90 -9.02 -12.96
N LYS A 133 2.84 -8.21 -14.03
CA LYS A 133 3.36 -8.58 -15.35
C LYS A 133 4.87 -8.84 -15.34
N LEU A 134 5.64 -8.05 -14.59
CA LEU A 134 7.09 -8.23 -14.48
C LEU A 134 7.43 -9.55 -13.77
N ILE A 135 6.73 -9.85 -12.67
CA ILE A 135 6.94 -11.07 -11.87
C ILE A 135 6.51 -12.33 -12.62
N GLU A 136 5.36 -12.32 -13.30
CA GLU A 136 4.88 -13.46 -14.10
C GLU A 136 5.85 -13.83 -15.24
N GLY A 137 6.63 -12.87 -15.74
CA GLY A 137 7.64 -13.07 -16.78
C GLY A 137 9.03 -13.49 -16.27
N GLU A 138 9.27 -13.57 -14.96
CA GLU A 138 10.60 -13.77 -14.39
C GLU A 138 10.68 -15.02 -13.50
N PRO A 139 11.36 -16.09 -13.94
CA PRO A 139 11.51 -17.33 -13.19
C PRO A 139 12.09 -17.15 -11.77
N ARG A 140 12.98 -16.18 -11.57
CA ARG A 140 13.57 -15.87 -10.24
C ARG A 140 12.56 -15.32 -9.24
N CYS A 141 11.42 -14.81 -9.72
CA CYS A 141 10.33 -14.31 -8.88
C CYS A 141 9.15 -15.30 -8.79
N SER A 142 9.30 -16.55 -9.25
CA SER A 142 8.20 -17.54 -9.34
C SER A 142 7.55 -17.91 -8.00
N ARG A 143 8.22 -17.64 -6.88
CA ARG A 143 7.69 -17.83 -5.51
C ARG A 143 7.03 -16.58 -4.92
N VAL A 144 6.94 -15.50 -5.69
CA VAL A 144 6.23 -14.26 -5.33
C VAL A 144 4.99 -14.11 -6.20
N VAL A 145 3.88 -13.71 -5.58
CA VAL A 145 2.59 -13.49 -6.24
C VAL A 145 2.12 -12.08 -5.96
N VAL A 146 1.67 -11.41 -7.02
CA VAL A 146 1.01 -10.11 -6.91
C VAL A 146 -0.48 -10.31 -7.20
N PRO A 147 -1.38 -9.90 -6.29
CA PRO A 147 -2.82 -10.07 -6.49
C PRO A 147 -3.30 -9.35 -7.76
N GLU A 148 -4.28 -9.91 -8.45
CA GLU A 148 -4.93 -9.24 -9.59
C GLU A 148 -5.61 -7.93 -9.14
N VAL A 149 -5.62 -6.92 -10.00
CA VAL A 149 -6.32 -5.65 -9.76
C VAL A 149 -7.54 -5.57 -10.66
N PHE A 150 -8.69 -5.28 -10.07
CA PHE A 150 -9.92 -5.07 -10.81
C PHE A 150 -10.11 -3.58 -11.11
N MET A 151 -9.52 -3.14 -12.23
CA MET A 151 -9.52 -1.73 -12.61
C MET A 151 -10.92 -1.14 -12.83
N GLU A 152 -11.88 -1.95 -13.26
CA GLU A 152 -13.28 -1.53 -13.44
C GLU A 152 -13.99 -1.16 -12.13
N TYR A 153 -13.49 -1.69 -11.00
CA TYR A 153 -13.96 -1.41 -9.64
C TYR A 153 -12.98 -0.51 -8.87
N THR A 154 -12.00 0.09 -9.55
CA THR A 154 -10.99 0.95 -8.95
C THR A 154 -11.17 2.40 -9.37
N SER A 155 -11.01 3.30 -8.41
CA SER A 155 -11.18 4.75 -8.54
C SER A 155 -10.07 5.47 -7.77
N ARG A 156 -10.18 6.79 -7.61
CA ARG A 156 -9.19 7.57 -6.86
C ARG A 156 -9.18 7.18 -5.38
N ARG A 157 -10.35 6.84 -4.81
CA ARG A 157 -10.52 6.60 -3.36
C ARG A 157 -10.89 5.16 -3.00
N VAL A 158 -11.03 4.29 -4.00
CA VAL A 158 -11.32 2.85 -3.82
C VAL A 158 -10.39 2.04 -4.70
N LEU A 159 -9.73 1.04 -4.13
CA LEU A 159 -8.93 0.04 -4.86
C LEU A 159 -9.52 -1.34 -4.60
N VAL A 160 -9.71 -2.10 -5.68
CA VAL A 160 -10.21 -3.47 -5.60
C VAL A 160 -9.18 -4.41 -6.19
N SER A 161 -8.70 -5.35 -5.37
CA SER A 161 -7.78 -6.40 -5.79
C SER A 161 -8.26 -7.78 -5.36
N GLN A 162 -7.68 -8.82 -5.93
CA GLN A 162 -7.91 -10.19 -5.52
C GLN A 162 -7.61 -10.36 -4.02
N TRP A 163 -8.49 -11.09 -3.34
CA TRP A 163 -8.28 -11.50 -1.96
C TRP A 163 -7.20 -12.58 -1.90
N VAL A 164 -6.30 -12.48 -0.91
CA VAL A 164 -5.29 -13.51 -0.65
C VAL A 164 -5.43 -14.02 0.77
N ASP A 165 -5.71 -15.30 0.89
CA ASP A 165 -5.67 -16.01 2.17
C ASP A 165 -4.22 -16.41 2.50
N GLY A 166 -3.66 -15.69 3.48
CA GLY A 166 -2.29 -15.90 3.91
C GLY A 166 -2.05 -15.48 5.35
N ILE A 167 -0.89 -15.87 5.87
CA ILE A 167 -0.44 -15.54 7.23
C ILE A 167 0.61 -14.44 7.11
N LYS A 168 0.44 -13.33 7.85
CA LYS A 168 1.45 -12.26 7.92
C LYS A 168 2.79 -12.82 8.37
N LEU A 169 3.88 -12.39 7.75
CA LEU A 169 5.22 -12.89 8.11
C LEU A 169 5.59 -12.58 9.56
N THR A 170 5.07 -11.50 10.13
CA THR A 170 5.23 -11.15 11.56
C THR A 170 4.69 -12.21 12.51
N ASN A 171 3.76 -13.06 12.06
CA ASN A 171 3.09 -14.08 12.87
C ASN A 171 3.62 -15.49 12.62
N LEU A 172 4.64 -15.63 11.76
CA LEU A 172 5.25 -16.92 11.44
C LEU A 172 6.42 -17.23 12.37
N SER A 173 6.71 -18.52 12.55
CA SER A 173 7.91 -18.94 13.27
C SER A 173 9.16 -18.58 12.46
N ALA A 174 10.30 -18.40 13.13
CA ALA A 174 11.58 -18.11 12.47
C ALA A 174 11.98 -19.18 11.42
N GLU A 175 11.49 -20.41 11.57
CA GLU A 175 11.72 -21.49 10.61
C GLU A 175 10.90 -21.32 9.34
N GLN A 176 9.60 -21.00 9.48
CA GLN A 176 8.72 -20.73 8.34
C GLN A 176 9.13 -19.48 7.56
N ILE A 177 9.68 -18.48 8.27
CA ILE A 177 10.21 -17.26 7.68
C ILE A 177 11.42 -17.57 6.78
N ARG A 178 12.34 -18.46 7.20
CA ARG A 178 13.56 -18.80 6.43
C ARG A 178 13.25 -19.41 5.06
N ASP A 179 12.23 -20.26 4.98
CA ASP A 179 11.88 -20.99 3.75
C ASP A 179 11.26 -20.14 2.63
N GLY A 180 10.84 -18.90 2.94
CA GLY A 180 10.31 -17.95 1.96
C GLY A 180 11.12 -16.66 1.83
N ILE A 181 11.88 -16.25 2.85
CA ILE A 181 12.65 -15.00 2.82
C ILE A 181 13.72 -14.99 1.73
N ALA A 182 14.40 -16.12 1.49
CA ALA A 182 15.46 -16.18 0.49
C ALA A 182 14.93 -15.81 -0.90
N ASP A 183 13.75 -16.32 -1.27
CA ASP A 183 13.13 -16.03 -2.56
C ASP A 183 12.59 -14.60 -2.63
N ALA A 184 12.04 -14.08 -1.53
CA ALA A 184 11.63 -12.68 -1.47
C ALA A 184 12.83 -11.73 -1.61
N GLN A 185 13.97 -12.06 -0.99
CA GLN A 185 15.21 -11.28 -1.11
C GLN A 185 15.75 -11.33 -2.53
N GLU A 186 15.80 -12.51 -3.15
CA GLU A 186 16.25 -12.64 -4.54
C GLU A 186 15.35 -11.83 -5.49
N CYS A 187 14.04 -11.98 -5.37
CA CYS A 187 13.10 -11.25 -6.21
C CYS A 187 13.16 -9.73 -5.95
N PHE A 188 13.33 -9.29 -4.70
CA PHE A 188 13.50 -7.88 -4.36
C PHE A 188 14.79 -7.29 -4.94
N LEU A 189 15.92 -8.00 -4.84
CA LEU A 189 17.18 -7.58 -5.45
C LEU A 189 17.06 -7.53 -6.98
N HIS A 190 16.32 -8.47 -7.57
CA HIS A 190 16.06 -8.46 -9.01
C HIS A 190 15.25 -7.24 -9.43
N GLN A 191 14.16 -6.93 -8.71
CA GLN A 191 13.36 -5.71 -8.92
C GLN A 191 14.22 -4.44 -8.86
N LEU A 192 15.07 -4.32 -7.83
CA LEU A 192 15.90 -3.16 -7.59
C LEU A 192 17.01 -3.01 -8.65
N LEU A 193 17.78 -4.07 -8.87
CA LEU A 193 19.01 -4.01 -9.67
C LEU A 193 18.78 -4.22 -11.16
N THR A 194 17.67 -4.85 -11.56
CA THR A 194 17.40 -5.16 -12.97
C THR A 194 16.33 -4.24 -13.55
N TRP A 195 15.17 -4.11 -12.89
CA TRP A 195 14.06 -3.34 -13.44
C TRP A 195 14.09 -1.86 -13.05
N GLY A 196 14.76 -1.52 -11.96
CA GLY A 196 14.66 -0.18 -11.37
C GLY A 196 13.22 0.14 -10.90
N PHE A 197 12.39 -0.88 -10.74
CA PHE A 197 11.00 -0.79 -10.28
C PHE A 197 10.80 -1.87 -9.23
N PHE A 198 10.57 -1.44 -7.99
CA PHE A 198 10.64 -2.32 -6.83
C PHE A 198 9.61 -1.95 -5.77
N HIS A 199 9.35 -2.89 -4.87
CA HIS A 199 8.53 -2.66 -3.70
C HIS A 199 9.29 -1.78 -2.69
N GLY A 200 8.95 -0.50 -2.58
CA GLY A 200 9.70 0.44 -1.72
C GLY A 200 9.57 0.26 -0.20
N ASP A 201 8.73 -0.67 0.28
CA ASP A 201 8.60 -0.98 1.72
C ASP A 201 8.38 -2.49 1.98
N PRO A 202 9.41 -3.33 1.82
CA PRO A 202 9.32 -4.79 1.98
C PRO A 202 9.28 -5.22 3.46
N HIS A 203 8.63 -4.45 4.32
CA HIS A 203 8.44 -4.79 5.73
C HIS A 203 7.66 -6.11 5.88
N PRO A 204 7.98 -6.99 6.86
CA PRO A 204 7.28 -8.26 7.06
C PRO A 204 5.76 -8.13 7.25
N GLY A 205 5.27 -6.97 7.71
CA GLY A 205 3.83 -6.68 7.80
C GLY A 205 3.12 -6.62 6.43
N ASN A 206 3.88 -6.37 5.35
CA ASN A 206 3.38 -6.21 3.99
C ASN A 206 3.50 -7.47 3.12
N LEU A 207 3.95 -8.56 3.73
CA LEU A 207 4.11 -9.85 3.09
C LEU A 207 3.24 -10.90 3.79
N LEU A 208 2.62 -11.75 2.99
CA LEU A 208 1.80 -12.87 3.41
C LEU A 208 2.41 -14.16 2.87
N LEU A 209 2.49 -15.19 3.71
CA LEU A 209 2.68 -16.56 3.22
C LEU A 209 1.31 -17.13 2.87
N ILE A 210 1.08 -17.42 1.59
CA ILE A 210 -0.18 -17.98 1.10
C ILE A 210 -0.36 -19.38 1.69
N ASN A 211 -1.48 -19.61 2.37
CA ASN A 211 -1.72 -20.87 3.09
C ASN A 211 -2.76 -21.79 2.42
N SER A 212 -3.40 -21.33 1.33
CA SER A 212 -4.45 -22.05 0.62
C SER A 212 -4.41 -21.78 -0.90
N GLY A 213 -5.18 -22.56 -1.67
CA GLY A 213 -5.28 -22.39 -3.12
C GLY A 213 -4.05 -22.88 -3.93
N PRO A 214 -4.00 -22.58 -5.24
CA PRO A 214 -2.96 -23.06 -6.14
C PRO A 214 -1.57 -22.46 -5.85
N ASP A 215 -1.53 -21.28 -5.22
CA ASP A 215 -0.31 -20.57 -4.88
C ASP A 215 0.18 -20.83 -3.45
N LYS A 216 -0.34 -21.85 -2.77
CA LYS A 216 0.05 -22.22 -1.41
C LYS A 216 1.58 -22.39 -1.29
N GLY A 217 2.16 -21.76 -0.28
CA GLY A 217 3.61 -21.77 -0.02
C GLY A 217 4.42 -20.71 -0.77
N LYS A 218 3.75 -19.89 -1.61
CA LYS A 218 4.32 -18.67 -2.19
C LYS A 218 4.08 -17.47 -1.28
N LEU A 219 4.85 -16.41 -1.52
CA LEU A 219 4.69 -15.13 -0.85
C LEU A 219 3.81 -14.21 -1.67
N ALA A 220 2.80 -13.62 -1.04
CA ALA A 220 1.98 -12.57 -1.61
C ALA A 220 2.24 -11.24 -0.93
N ARG A 221 1.98 -10.16 -1.66
CA ARG A 221 2.01 -8.80 -1.13
C ARG A 221 0.64 -8.39 -0.60
N THR A 222 0.60 -7.62 0.50
CA THR A 222 -0.59 -6.88 0.95
C THR A 222 -0.79 -5.58 0.15
N LEU A 223 -1.98 -5.00 0.24
CA LEU A 223 -2.38 -3.74 -0.41
C LEU A 223 -1.77 -2.49 0.25
N GLU A 224 -0.48 -2.25 0.03
CA GLU A 224 0.22 -1.03 0.47
C GLU A 224 0.94 -0.33 -0.71
N PRO A 225 1.45 0.91 -0.55
CA PRO A 225 1.90 1.73 -1.70
C PRO A 225 3.14 1.19 -2.42
N TRP A 226 3.25 1.49 -3.72
CA TRP A 226 4.45 1.26 -4.53
C TRP A 226 5.21 2.58 -4.72
N PHE A 227 6.52 2.56 -4.52
CA PHE A 227 7.39 3.68 -4.90
C PHE A 227 8.00 3.41 -6.27
N GLU A 228 7.84 4.34 -7.23
CA GLU A 228 8.76 4.39 -8.37
C GLU A 228 10.09 4.92 -7.87
N GLY A 229 11.18 4.20 -8.17
CA GLY A 229 12.52 4.63 -7.82
C GLY A 229 12.77 6.04 -8.31
N LEU A 230 13.13 6.93 -7.37
CA LEU A 230 13.68 8.25 -7.67
C LEU A 230 14.75 8.08 -8.74
N GLY A 231 14.46 8.58 -9.95
CA GLY A 231 15.30 8.40 -11.11
C GLY A 231 16.68 9.02 -10.90
N PHE A 232 17.64 8.20 -10.48
CA PHE A 232 19.05 8.51 -10.68
C PHE A 232 19.39 8.13 -12.11
N ARG A 233 19.39 9.14 -13.00
CA ARG A 233 20.19 9.07 -14.22
C ARG A 233 21.65 9.16 -13.79
N VAL A 234 22.44 8.14 -14.11
CA VAL A 234 23.90 8.27 -14.23
C VAL A 234 24.20 8.69 -15.66
#